data_AF-A0A3S0TWT2-F1
#
_entry.id   AF-A0A3S0TWT2-F1
#
_cell.length_a   1.000
_cell.length_b   1.000
_cell.length_c   1.000
_cell.angle_alpha   90.00
_cell.angle_beta   90.00
_cell.angle_gamma   90.00
#
_symmetry.space_group_name_H-M   'P 1'
#
loop_
_entity.id
_entity.type
_entity.pdbx_description
1 polymer ?
#
loop_
_entity_poly.entity_id
_entity_poly.type
_entity_poly.pdbx_seq_one_letter_code
_entity_poly.pdbx_strand_id
1 'polypeptide(L)'
;MAKIIASVEDISIDKIIQSTKYKNIDIIASSENVRKSIFLIKDLYEEKERYLIGDLIYKINKDIFDGYDYVLIDYPPTVDELSLNFLLISDLILIPINSGLGSYKGIVDLKNTLNYIINIDKRDMPFLN
;
A
#
# COMPACT_ATOMS: atom_id res chain seq x y z
N MET A 1 5.14 -21.03 -18.78
CA MET A 1 4.03 -20.38 -19.50
C MET A 1 3.35 -19.46 -18.48
N ALA A 2 3.58 -18.15 -18.57
CA ALA A 2 3.04 -17.20 -17.61
C ALA A 2 1.53 -17.10 -17.82
N LYS A 3 0.74 -17.63 -16.88
CA LYS A 3 -0.66 -17.25 -16.78
C LYS A 3 -0.65 -15.78 -16.38
N ILE A 4 -0.92 -14.92 -17.36
CA ILE A 4 -1.47 -13.59 -17.11
C ILE A 4 -2.65 -13.84 -16.16
N ILE A 5 -2.57 -13.26 -14.96
CA ILE A 5 -3.62 -13.34 -13.95
C ILE A 5 -4.82 -12.62 -14.56
N ALA A 6 -5.68 -13.41 -15.21
CA ALA A 6 -6.97 -13.01 -15.68
C ALA A 6 -7.89 -13.05 -14.46
N SER A 7 -8.41 -11.88 -14.09
CA SER A 7 -9.26 -11.58 -12.93
C SER A 7 -8.54 -11.41 -11.59
N VAL A 8 -8.79 -10.25 -10.97
CA VAL A 8 -8.45 -9.88 -9.59
C VAL A 8 -9.23 -10.75 -8.58
N GLU A 9 -10.20 -11.55 -9.06
CA GLU A 9 -11.15 -12.33 -8.26
C GLU A 9 -10.60 -13.68 -7.75
N ASP A 10 -9.46 -14.17 -8.26
CA ASP A 10 -8.98 -15.53 -7.97
C ASP A 10 -7.89 -15.63 -6.87
N ILE A 11 -7.42 -14.49 -6.33
CA ILE A 11 -6.42 -14.47 -5.26
C ILE A 11 -7.04 -13.90 -3.99
N SER A 12 -7.64 -14.78 -3.21
CA SER A 12 -8.07 -14.47 -1.85
C SER A 12 -6.83 -14.37 -0.94
N ILE A 13 -6.73 -13.28 -0.17
CA ILE A 13 -5.51 -12.95 0.61
C ILE A 13 -5.23 -13.99 1.71
N ASP A 14 -6.25 -14.70 2.18
CA ASP A 14 -6.15 -15.83 3.13
C ASP A 14 -5.16 -16.91 2.66
N LYS A 15 -5.02 -17.11 1.35
CA LYS A 15 -4.11 -18.12 0.78
C LYS A 15 -2.63 -17.71 0.86
N ILE A 16 -2.34 -16.43 1.08
CA ILE A 16 -0.97 -15.90 1.13
C ILE A 16 -0.54 -15.45 2.52
N ILE A 17 -1.48 -15.38 3.47
CA ILE A 17 -1.22 -15.17 4.89
C ILE A 17 -0.49 -16.40 5.44
N GLN A 18 0.61 -16.16 6.13
CA GLN A 18 1.43 -17.18 6.74
C GLN A 18 1.53 -16.94 8.24
N SER A 19 1.19 -17.93 9.05
CA SER A 19 1.40 -17.83 10.49
C SER A 19 2.88 -17.83 10.84
N THR A 20 3.25 -16.97 11.77
CA THR A 20 4.62 -16.92 12.29
C THR A 20 4.77 -17.84 13.50
N LYS A 21 5.99 -17.97 14.01
CA LYS A 21 6.25 -18.66 15.28
C LYS A 21 5.68 -17.91 16.51
N TYR A 22 5.28 -16.65 16.34
CA TYR A 22 4.76 -15.81 17.40
C TYR A 22 3.23 -15.86 17.36
N LYS A 23 2.62 -16.03 18.54
CA LYS A 23 1.17 -16.04 18.68
C LYS A 23 0.58 -14.70 18.25
N ASN A 24 -0.57 -14.73 17.57
CA ASN A 24 -1.32 -13.57 17.09
C ASN A 24 -0.54 -12.68 16.10
N ILE A 25 0.49 -13.24 15.45
CA ILE A 25 1.25 -12.55 14.40
C ILE A 25 1.29 -13.45 13.18
N ASP A 26 0.64 -12.99 12.13
CA ASP A 26 0.76 -13.54 10.78
C ASP A 26 1.52 -12.57 9.88
N ILE A 27 2.01 -13.05 8.74
CA ILE A 27 2.77 -12.26 7.77
C ILE A 27 2.32 -12.56 6.35
N ILE A 28 2.25 -11.51 5.52
CA ILE A 28 2.18 -11.63 4.07
C ILE A 28 3.56 -11.25 3.53
N ALA A 29 4.28 -12.24 3.01
CA ALA A 29 5.62 -12.00 2.47
C ALA A 29 5.54 -11.36 1.07
N SER A 30 6.30 -10.28 0.87
CA SER A 30 6.47 -9.68 -0.45
C SER A 30 7.38 -10.53 -1.35
N SER A 31 7.34 -10.26 -2.66
CA SER A 31 8.22 -10.87 -3.65
C SER A 31 8.62 -9.86 -4.72
N GLU A 32 9.62 -10.19 -5.53
CA GLU A 32 10.03 -9.36 -6.68
C GLU A 32 8.86 -9.06 -7.64
N ASN A 33 7.84 -9.92 -7.67
CA ASN A 33 6.66 -9.73 -8.51
C ASN A 33 5.83 -8.51 -8.10
N VAL A 34 5.86 -8.10 -6.82
CA VAL A 34 5.20 -6.86 -6.35
C VAL A 34 5.83 -5.64 -7.01
N ARG A 35 7.15 -5.66 -7.27
CA ARG A 35 7.78 -4.55 -8.00
C ARG A 35 7.42 -4.55 -9.49
N LYS A 36 7.22 -5.74 -10.07
CA LYS A 36 6.78 -5.88 -11.47
C LYS A 36 5.36 -5.41 -11.69
N SER A 37 4.48 -5.53 -10.69
CA SER A 37 3.09 -5.04 -10.82
C SER A 37 3.00 -3.53 -10.95
N ILE A 38 3.99 -2.75 -10.48
CA ILE A 38 4.06 -1.30 -10.70
C ILE A 38 4.03 -0.96 -12.20
N PHE A 39 4.74 -1.72 -13.04
CA PHE A 39 4.72 -1.50 -14.49
C PHE A 39 3.35 -1.83 -15.09
N LEU A 40 2.73 -2.93 -14.66
CA LEU A 40 1.39 -3.30 -15.08
C LEU A 40 0.35 -2.24 -14.70
N ILE A 41 0.48 -1.65 -13.50
CA ILE A 41 -0.41 -0.58 -13.04
C ILE A 41 -0.32 0.64 -13.97
N LYS A 42 0.89 1.01 -14.39
CA LYS A 42 1.11 2.13 -15.31
C LYS A 42 0.53 1.89 -16.70
N ASP A 43 0.66 0.65 -17.18
CA ASP A 43 0.23 0.28 -18.53
C ASP A 43 -1.29 0.06 -18.63
N LEU A 44 -1.94 -0.38 -17.54
CA LEU A 44 -3.35 -0.77 -17.53
C LEU A 44 -4.31 0.32 -17.03
N TYR A 45 -3.82 1.28 -16.25
CA TYR A 45 -4.67 2.27 -15.58
C TYR A 45 -4.27 3.70 -15.91
N GLU A 46 -5.29 4.54 -16.09
CA GLU A 46 -5.14 5.98 -16.18
C GLU A 46 -4.59 6.54 -14.87
N GLU A 47 -3.88 7.67 -14.93
CA GLU A 47 -3.15 8.23 -13.78
C GLU A 47 -4.02 8.35 -12.50
N LYS A 48 -5.29 8.72 -12.68
CA LYS A 48 -6.27 8.90 -11.59
C LYS A 48 -6.64 7.58 -10.92
N GLU A 49 -6.69 6.49 -11.69
CA GLU A 49 -7.13 5.18 -11.23
C GLU A 49 -6.00 4.41 -10.56
N ARG A 50 -4.74 4.76 -10.84
CA ARG A 50 -3.56 4.11 -10.27
C ARG A 50 -3.53 4.16 -8.74
N TYR A 51 -4.16 5.16 -8.13
CA TYR A 51 -4.19 5.38 -6.68
C TYR A 51 -5.41 4.75 -5.97
N LEU A 52 -6.29 4.06 -6.71
CA LEU A 52 -7.48 3.38 -6.17
C LEU A 52 -7.25 1.88 -5.92
N ILE A 53 -6.08 1.38 -6.28
CA ILE A 53 -5.75 -0.04 -6.24
C ILE A 53 -5.68 -0.55 -4.80
N GLY A 54 -5.13 0.25 -3.89
CA GLY A 54 -5.11 -0.04 -2.46
C GLY A 54 -6.52 -0.17 -1.90
N ASP A 55 -7.40 0.77 -2.25
CA ASP A 55 -8.81 0.73 -1.82
C ASP A 55 -9.54 -0.51 -2.35
N LEU A 56 -9.28 -0.91 -3.60
CA LEU A 56 -9.78 -2.16 -4.18
C LEU A 56 -9.30 -3.39 -3.41
N ILE A 57 -7.99 -3.49 -3.14
CA ILE A 57 -7.40 -4.59 -2.37
C ILE A 57 -8.03 -4.66 -0.98
N TYR A 58 -8.13 -3.54 -0.27
CA TYR A 58 -8.74 -3.49 1.05
C TYR A 58 -10.21 -3.91 1.01
N LYS A 59 -10.99 -3.33 0.08
CA LYS A 59 -12.43 -3.61 -0.04
C LYS A 59 -12.74 -5.07 -0.33
N ILE A 60 -11.99 -5.72 -1.23
CA ILE A 60 -12.19 -7.14 -1.58
C ILE A 60 -11.83 -8.06 -0.41
N ASN A 61 -10.90 -7.65 0.45
CA ASN A 61 -10.38 -8.47 1.55
C ASN A 61 -10.79 -7.95 2.93
N LYS A 62 -11.84 -7.13 3.00
CA LYS A 62 -12.21 -6.38 4.20
C LYS A 62 -12.45 -7.31 5.40
N ASP A 63 -13.22 -8.38 5.21
CA ASP A 63 -13.54 -9.32 6.30
C ASP A 63 -12.28 -9.99 6.90
N ILE A 64 -11.23 -10.17 6.09
CA ILE A 64 -9.97 -10.75 6.54
C ILE A 64 -9.16 -9.71 7.31
N PHE A 65 -9.05 -8.48 6.80
CA PHE A 65 -8.36 -7.40 7.50
C PHE A 65 -9.06 -7.01 8.81
N ASP A 66 -10.39 -6.98 8.83
CA ASP A 66 -11.20 -6.71 10.02
C ASP A 66 -11.05 -7.81 11.10
N GLY A 67 -10.45 -8.97 10.76
CA GLY A 67 -10.05 -10.02 11.70
C GLY A 67 -8.77 -9.73 12.49
N TYR A 68 -8.04 -8.65 12.16
CA TYR A 68 -6.83 -8.22 12.84
C TYR A 68 -7.06 -6.90 13.58
N ASP A 69 -6.57 -6.80 14.82
CA ASP A 69 -6.60 -5.53 15.56
C ASP A 69 -5.70 -4.46 14.90
N TYR A 70 -4.61 -4.90 14.27
CA TYR A 70 -3.64 -4.04 13.59
C TYR A 70 -3.10 -4.70 12.33
N VAL A 71 -2.97 -3.91 11.27
CA VAL A 71 -2.28 -4.29 10.03
C VAL A 71 -1.08 -3.37 9.85
N LEU A 72 0.12 -3.94 9.85
CA LEU A 72 1.36 -3.21 9.63
C LEU A 72 1.82 -3.39 8.18
N ILE A 73 2.04 -2.28 7.48
CA ILE A 73 2.54 -2.27 6.10
C ILE A 73 3.98 -1.77 6.12
N ASP A 74 4.92 -2.68 5.86
CA ASP A 74 6.34 -2.35 5.66
C ASP A 74 6.63 -2.28 4.16
N TYR A 75 6.68 -1.05 3.63
CA TYR A 75 7.02 -0.80 2.22
C TYR A 75 8.39 -0.11 2.13
N PRO A 76 9.24 -0.48 1.16
CA PRO A 76 10.53 0.18 0.97
C PRO A 76 10.38 1.71 0.81
N PRO A 77 11.43 2.50 1.10
CA PRO A 77 11.37 3.97 1.06
C PRO A 77 11.37 4.50 -0.39
N THR A 78 10.28 4.26 -1.11
CA THR A 78 10.00 4.77 -2.45
C THR A 78 8.71 5.58 -2.44
N VAL A 79 8.56 6.47 -3.42
CA VAL A 79 7.32 7.22 -3.68
C VAL A 79 6.85 6.85 -5.08
N ASP A 80 6.37 5.62 -5.21
CA ASP A 80 5.75 5.06 -6.40
C ASP A 80 4.25 4.80 -6.18
N GLU A 81 3.57 4.37 -7.24
CA GLU A 81 2.13 4.14 -7.23
C GLU A 81 1.71 3.20 -6.10
N LEU A 82 2.40 2.08 -5.88
CA LEU A 82 2.03 1.13 -4.83
C LEU A 82 2.29 1.68 -3.43
N SER A 83 3.43 2.33 -3.21
CA SER A 83 3.71 2.99 -1.93
C SER A 83 2.61 3.99 -1.56
N LEU A 84 2.15 4.77 -2.54
CA LEU A 84 1.11 5.77 -2.35
C LEU A 84 -0.25 5.12 -2.07
N ASN A 85 -0.60 4.04 -2.77
CA ASN A 85 -1.81 3.27 -2.45
C ASN A 85 -1.81 2.78 -0.99
N PHE A 86 -0.70 2.23 -0.50
CA PHE A 86 -0.60 1.77 0.88
C PHE A 86 -0.70 2.90 1.90
N LEU A 87 -0.05 4.03 1.63
CA LEU A 87 -0.13 5.21 2.49
C LEU A 87 -1.56 5.77 2.54
N LEU A 88 -2.27 5.81 1.41
CA LEU A 88 -3.62 6.35 1.31
C LEU A 88 -4.66 5.52 2.07
N ILE A 89 -4.49 4.20 2.14
CA ILE A 89 -5.40 3.31 2.90
C ILE A 89 -5.01 3.15 4.37
N SER A 90 -3.89 3.71 4.80
CA SER A 90 -3.43 3.58 6.19
C SER A 90 -4.16 4.56 7.10
N ASP A 91 -4.56 4.11 8.29
CA ASP A 91 -5.12 5.00 9.32
C ASP A 91 -4.04 5.91 9.94
N LEU A 92 -2.85 5.33 10.14
CA LEU A 92 -1.70 5.98 10.77
C LEU A 92 -0.44 5.68 9.96
N ILE A 93 0.30 6.74 9.61
CA ILE A 93 1.61 6.63 8.96
C ILE A 93 2.69 6.93 9.99
N LEU A 94 3.59 5.96 10.22
CA LEU A 94 4.74 6.10 11.10
C LEU A 94 6.01 6.32 10.27
N ILE A 95 6.65 7.48 10.45
CA ILE A 95 7.88 7.83 9.73
C ILE A 95 9.05 7.89 10.71
N PRO A 96 9.99 6.93 10.70
CA PRO A 96 11.20 7.03 11.51
C PRO A 96 12.12 8.12 10.95
N ILE A 97 12.34 9.20 11.70
CA ILE A 97 13.14 10.34 11.29
C ILE A 97 14.53 10.32 11.93
N ASN A 98 15.54 10.79 11.20
CA ASN A 98 16.83 11.19 11.76
C ASN A 98 16.94 12.72 11.75
N SER A 99 17.90 13.29 12.50
CA SER A 99 18.09 14.73 12.62
C SER A 99 18.74 15.39 11.40
N GLY A 100 18.83 14.69 10.26
CA GLY A 100 19.42 15.20 9.03
C GLY A 100 18.44 16.05 8.22
N LEU A 101 18.97 17.07 7.54
CA LEU A 101 18.18 17.93 6.64
C LEU A 101 17.43 17.14 5.55
N GLY A 102 18.00 16.02 5.11
CA GLY A 102 17.38 15.13 4.12
C GLY A 102 16.07 14.49 4.61
N SER A 103 16.00 14.13 5.89
CA SER A 103 14.77 13.56 6.48
C SER A 103 13.63 14.56 6.52
N TYR A 104 13.91 15.81 6.90
CA TYR A 104 12.89 16.85 6.91
C TYR A 104 12.36 17.13 5.49
N LYS A 105 13.26 17.23 4.51
CA LYS A 105 12.87 17.41 3.10
C LYS A 105 11.98 16.26 2.61
N GLY A 106 12.35 15.01 2.90
CA GLY A 106 11.57 13.84 2.50
C GLY A 106 10.14 13.85 3.06
N ILE A 107 9.95 14.28 4.31
CA ILE A 107 8.62 14.43 4.94
C ILE A 107 7.79 15.49 4.22
N VAL A 108 8.40 16.63 3.91
CA VAL A 108 7.71 17.72 3.18
C VAL A 108 7.31 17.25 1.79
N ASP A 109 8.21 16.59 1.06
CA ASP A 109 7.94 16.07 -0.28
C ASP A 109 6.83 15.00 -0.26
N LEU A 110 6.85 14.10 0.73
CA LEU A 110 5.79 13.11 0.93
C LEU A 110 4.44 13.76 1.22
N LYS A 111 4.41 14.72 2.16
CA LYS A 111 3.19 15.45 2.52
C LYS A 111 2.60 16.18 1.31
N ASN A 112 3.44 16.81 0.50
CA ASN A 112 3.00 17.50 -0.72
C ASN A 112 2.41 16.50 -1.74
N THR A 113 3.04 15.33 -1.89
CA THR A 113 2.58 14.29 -2.81
C THR A 113 1.23 13.72 -2.38
N LEU A 114 1.07 13.39 -1.10
CA LEU A 114 -0.21 12.91 -0.55
C LEU A 114 -1.31 13.96 -0.74
N ASN A 115 -1.03 15.23 -0.41
CA ASN A 115 -2.00 16.31 -0.61
C ASN A 115 -2.41 16.48 -2.08
N TYR A 116 -1.48 16.33 -3.02
CA TYR A 116 -1.79 16.41 -4.44
C TYR A 116 -2.81 15.33 -4.85
N ILE A 117 -2.57 14.07 -4.47
CA ILE A 117 -3.43 12.94 -4.82
C ILE A 117 -4.78 13.04 -4.12
N ILE A 118 -4.78 13.39 -2.83
CA ILE A 118 -6.00 13.56 -2.03
C ILE A 118 -6.93 14.61 -2.65
N ASN A 119 -6.39 15.71 -3.17
CA ASN A 119 -7.18 16.76 -3.83
C ASN A 119 -7.80 16.29 -5.16
N ILE A 120 -7.11 15.40 -5.89
CA ILE A 120 -7.64 14.80 -7.13
C ILE A 120 -8.76 13.82 -6.80
N ASP A 121 -8.56 13.00 -5.77
CA ASP A 121 -9.47 11.92 -5.38
C ASP A 121 -10.61 12.37 -4.46
N LYS A 122 -10.52 13.60 -3.91
CA LYS A 122 -11.47 14.19 -2.95
C LYS A 122 -11.72 13.33 -1.71
N ARG A 123 -10.65 12.80 -1.11
CA ARG A 123 -10.67 11.99 0.12
C ARG A 123 -10.12 12.73 1.34
N ASP A 124 -10.18 12.11 2.52
CA ASP A 124 -9.54 12.61 3.73
C ASP A 124 -8.08 12.16 3.84
N MET A 125 -7.27 12.93 4.56
CA MET A 125 -5.84 12.64 4.75
C MET A 125 -5.61 11.62 5.87
N PRO A 126 -4.78 10.58 5.64
CA PRO A 126 -4.25 9.73 6.71
C PRO A 126 -3.57 10.53 7.82
N PHE A 127 -3.62 10.04 9.06
CA PHE A 127 -2.94 10.72 10.15
C PHE A 127 -1.42 10.52 10.04
N LEU A 128 -0.68 11.63 9.91
CA LEU A 128 0.79 11.67 9.83
C LEU A 128 1.35 12.11 11.19
N ASN A 129 2.10 11.23 11.85
CA ASN A 129 2.79 11.50 13.12
C ASN A 129 4.32 11.42 12.96
#